data_AF-A0A182Y1F7-F1
#
_entry.id   AF-A0A182Y1F7-F1
#
_cell.length_a   1.000
_cell.length_b   1.000
_cell.length_c   1.000
_cell.angle_alpha   90.00
_cell.angle_beta   90.00
_cell.angle_gamma   90.00
#
_symmetry.space_group_name_H-M   'P 1'
#
loop_
_entity.id
_entity.type
_entity.pdbx_description
1 polymer ?
#
loop_
_entity_poly.entity_id
_entity_poly.type
_entity_poly.pdbx_seq_one_letter_code
_entity_poly.pdbx_strand_id
1 'polypeptide(L)'
;LQTVQYLRFSALQETKKMQPVRSVANLAIRNAAFLSRGYHGPSNFRVYTMNDMPVPEGDFFEEHRRKNRVYNTVLAAGIVIFGITLTVAKESGLIYLNYNPPKSLD
;
A
#
# COMPACT_ATOMS: atom_id res chain seq x y z
N LEU A 1 44.93 -34.59 -29.16
CA LEU A 1 44.00 -33.60 -29.77
C LEU A 1 42.55 -33.75 -29.26
N GLN A 2 41.99 -34.96 -29.20
CA GLN A 2 40.60 -35.18 -28.71
C GLN A 2 40.38 -34.83 -27.24
N THR A 3 41.32 -35.13 -26.34
CA THR A 3 41.18 -34.88 -24.89
C THR A 3 41.08 -33.39 -24.54
N VAL A 4 41.82 -32.54 -25.27
CA VAL A 4 41.79 -31.08 -25.08
C VAL A 4 40.47 -30.48 -25.58
N GLN A 5 39.92 -31.01 -26.67
CA GLN A 5 38.61 -30.58 -27.18
C GLN A 5 37.47 -30.97 -26.23
N TYR A 6 37.54 -32.15 -25.60
CA TYR A 6 36.54 -32.60 -24.63
C TYR A 6 36.52 -31.74 -23.36
N LEU A 7 37.70 -31.39 -22.84
CA LEU A 7 37.82 -30.48 -21.69
C LEU A 7 37.30 -29.09 -22.02
N ARG A 8 37.60 -28.57 -23.21
CA ARG A 8 37.10 -27.27 -23.68
C ARG A 8 35.58 -27.28 -23.86
N PHE A 9 35.00 -28.36 -24.37
CA PHE A 9 33.56 -28.49 -24.54
C PHE A 9 32.82 -28.66 -23.21
N SER A 10 33.41 -29.40 -22.27
CA SER A 10 32.90 -29.56 -20.90
C SER A 10 32.88 -28.23 -20.13
N ALA A 11 33.97 -27.45 -20.20
CA ALA A 11 34.03 -26.11 -19.59
C ALA A 11 33.03 -25.11 -20.22
N LEU A 12 32.78 -25.23 -21.53
CA LEU A 12 31.76 -24.44 -22.21
C LEU A 12 30.33 -24.83 -21.79
N GLN A 13 30.09 -26.10 -21.47
CA GLN A 13 28.80 -26.53 -20.92
C GLN A 13 28.58 -25.99 -19.51
N GLU A 14 29.62 -25.99 -18.69
CA GLU A 14 29.57 -25.50 -17.30
C GLU A 14 29.33 -23.99 -17.24
N THR A 15 30.00 -23.23 -18.12
CA THR A 15 29.74 -21.78 -18.27
C THR A 15 28.34 -21.47 -18.80
N LYS A 16 27.78 -22.28 -19.72
CA LYS A 16 26.39 -22.14 -20.19
C LYS A 16 25.36 -22.40 -19.09
N LYS A 17 25.60 -23.39 -18.21
CA LYS A 17 24.73 -23.68 -17.06
C LYS A 17 24.72 -22.56 -16.02
N MET A 18 25.83 -21.82 -15.88
CA MET A 18 25.98 -20.75 -14.88
C MET A 18 25.58 -19.35 -15.38
N GLN A 19 25.32 -19.15 -16.68
CA GLN A 19 24.86 -17.87 -17.23
C GLN A 19 23.55 -17.34 -16.62
N PRO A 20 22.48 -18.14 -16.44
CA PRO A 20 21.26 -17.64 -15.80
C PRO A 20 21.51 -17.23 -14.34
N VAL A 21 22.36 -17.97 -13.63
CA VAL A 21 22.71 -17.72 -12.22
C VAL A 21 23.43 -16.38 -12.05
N ARG A 22 24.35 -16.03 -12.96
CA ARG A 22 25.02 -14.71 -12.96
C ARG A 22 24.06 -13.56 -13.19
N SER A 23 23.07 -13.73 -14.08
CA SER A 23 22.07 -12.68 -14.34
C SER A 23 21.14 -12.45 -13.15
N VAL A 24 20.71 -13.53 -12.48
CA VAL A 24 19.85 -13.47 -11.29
C VAL A 24 20.62 -12.93 -10.10
N ALA A 25 21.88 -13.33 -9.92
CA ALA A 25 22.75 -12.76 -8.89
C ALA A 25 22.97 -11.25 -9.10
N ASN A 26 23.23 -10.81 -10.34
CA ASN A 26 23.36 -9.39 -10.65
C ASN A 26 22.05 -8.61 -10.41
N LEU A 27 20.89 -9.20 -10.69
CA LEU A 27 19.59 -8.60 -10.39
C LEU A 27 19.34 -8.50 -8.88
N ALA A 28 19.67 -9.55 -8.12
CA ALA A 28 19.57 -9.56 -6.67
C ALA A 28 20.50 -8.52 -6.02
N ILE A 29 21.75 -8.39 -6.49
CA ILE A 29 22.70 -7.37 -6.01
C ILE A 29 22.22 -5.95 -6.34
N ARG A 30 21.67 -5.73 -7.55
CA ARG A 30 21.08 -4.43 -7.93
C ARG A 30 19.88 -4.05 -7.07
N ASN A 31 19.01 -5.02 -6.77
CA ASN A 31 17.86 -4.79 -5.88
C ASN A 31 18.30 -4.59 -4.43
N ALA A 32 19.30 -5.33 -3.95
CA ALA A 32 19.87 -5.14 -2.62
C ALA A 32 20.48 -3.74 -2.45
N ALA A 33 21.16 -3.22 -3.49
CA ALA A 33 21.69 -1.86 -3.51
C ALA A 33 20.59 -0.78 -3.47
N PHE A 34 19.42 -1.06 -4.04
CA PHE A 34 18.26 -0.17 -3.96
C PHE A 34 17.61 -0.19 -2.57
N LEU A 35 17.59 -1.34 -1.90
CA LEU A 35 17.10 -1.49 -0.53
C LEU A 35 18.07 -0.88 0.49
N SER A 36 19.37 -0.87 0.21
CA SER A 36 20.40 -0.27 1.06
C SER A 36 20.58 1.23 0.82
N ARG A 37 19.53 1.95 0.42
CA ARG A 37 19.55 3.42 0.35
C ARG A 37 19.73 4.00 1.76
N GLY A 38 20.97 4.02 2.23
CA GLY A 38 21.40 4.85 3.33
C GLY A 38 21.15 6.30 2.93
N TYR A 39 20.35 7.00 3.72
CA TYR A 39 20.08 8.42 3.54
C TYR A 39 21.42 9.17 3.57
N HIS A 40 21.98 9.47 2.40
CA HIS A 40 23.03 10.44 2.28
C HIS A 40 22.35 11.79 2.37
N GLY A 41 22.38 12.37 3.57
CA GLY A 41 21.97 13.75 3.76
C GLY A 41 22.72 14.65 2.77
N PRO A 42 22.10 15.73 2.27
CA PRO A 42 22.75 16.65 1.36
C PRO A 42 24.13 17.04 1.93
N SER A 43 25.17 17.08 1.07
CA SER A 43 26.52 17.50 1.49
C SER A 43 26.54 18.90 2.13
N ASN A 44 25.52 19.69 1.83
CA ASN A 44 25.25 21.00 2.40
C ASN A 44 24.11 20.87 3.42
N PHE A 45 24.38 20.26 4.57
CA PHE A 45 23.41 20.20 5.67
C PHE A 45 23.17 21.62 6.20
N ARG A 46 22.02 22.21 5.83
CA ARG A 46 21.56 23.47 6.41
C ARG A 46 21.16 23.20 7.85
N VAL A 47 21.86 23.85 8.80
CA VAL A 47 21.45 23.84 10.20
C VAL A 47 20.18 24.68 10.32
N TYR A 48 19.06 24.04 10.60
CA TYR A 48 17.79 24.71 10.86
C TYR A 48 17.83 25.34 12.24
N THR A 49 17.47 26.62 12.31
CA THR A 49 17.29 27.36 13.55
C THR A 49 15.80 27.40 13.92
N MET A 50 15.49 27.85 15.14
CA MET A 50 14.11 28.08 15.58
C MET A 50 13.30 28.95 14.58
N ASN A 51 13.97 29.87 13.89
CA ASN A 51 13.37 30.78 12.91
C ASN A 51 12.97 30.09 11.61
N ASP A 52 13.51 28.90 11.33
CA ASP A 52 13.20 28.13 10.13
C ASP A 52 12.04 27.15 10.34
N MET A 53 11.44 27.15 11.53
CA MET A 53 10.27 26.33 11.79
C MET A 53 9.06 26.87 11.02
N PRO A 54 8.21 25.99 10.49
CA PRO A 54 6.98 26.41 9.84
C PRO A 54 6.13 27.16 10.86
N VAL A 55 5.84 28.43 10.55
CA VAL A 55 4.85 29.21 11.29
C VAL A 55 3.49 28.74 10.82
N PRO A 56 2.53 28.47 11.74
CA PRO A 56 1.18 28.09 11.34
C PRO A 56 0.61 29.14 10.37
N GLU A 57 0.30 28.71 9.16
CA GLU A 57 -0.29 29.56 8.14
C GLU A 57 -1.81 29.64 8.38
N GLY A 58 -2.31 30.85 8.65
CA GLY A 58 -3.74 31.11 8.80
C GLY A 58 -4.33 30.76 10.18
N ASP A 59 -5.66 30.94 10.29
CA ASP A 59 -6.40 30.62 11.52
C ASP A 59 -6.73 29.12 11.58
N PHE A 60 -6.08 28.42 12.50
CA PHE A 60 -6.34 27.00 12.79
C PHE A 60 -7.83 26.72 13.03
N PHE A 61 -8.56 27.65 13.65
CA PHE A 61 -9.99 27.47 13.92
C PHE A 61 -10.83 27.51 12.65
N GLU A 62 -10.46 28.33 11.67
CA GLU A 62 -11.15 28.41 10.39
C GLU A 62 -10.92 27.14 9.56
N GLU A 63 -9.67 26.68 9.47
CA GLU A 63 -9.35 25.46 8.74
C GLU A 63 -10.05 24.23 9.35
N HIS A 64 -10.04 24.13 10.68
CA HIS A 64 -10.72 23.06 11.40
C HIS A 64 -12.24 23.10 11.18
N ARG A 65 -12.87 24.29 11.23
CA ARG A 65 -14.30 24.45 10.92
C ARG A 65 -14.63 24.04 9.50
N ARG A 66 -13.79 24.40 8.53
CA ARG A 66 -13.96 24.01 7.11
C ARG A 66 -13.93 22.48 6.96
N LYS A 67 -12.96 21.81 7.57
CA LYS A 67 -12.85 20.33 7.54
C LYS A 67 -14.05 19.66 8.19
N ASN A 68 -14.49 20.15 9.36
CA ASN A 68 -15.65 19.59 10.05
C ASN A 68 -16.94 19.72 9.25
N ARG A 69 -17.13 20.80 8.50
CA ARG A 69 -18.29 20.94 7.60
C ARG A 69 -18.31 19.84 6.54
N VAL A 70 -17.16 19.51 5.97
CA VAL A 70 -17.04 18.42 4.98
C VAL A 70 -17.36 17.08 5.64
N TYR A 71 -16.73 16.76 6.78
CA TYR A 71 -16.97 15.50 7.47
C TYR A 71 -18.42 15.32 7.92
N ASN A 72 -19.05 16.36 8.47
CA ASN A 72 -20.46 16.30 8.86
C ASN A 72 -21.38 16.11 7.65
N THR A 73 -21.04 16.69 6.50
CA THR A 73 -21.80 16.49 5.25
C THR A 73 -21.70 15.04 4.76
N VAL A 74 -20.47 14.49 4.76
CA VAL A 74 -20.23 13.08 4.39
C VAL A 74 -20.94 12.14 5.36
N LEU A 75 -20.90 12.41 6.66
CA LEU A 75 -21.58 11.63 7.68
C LEU A 75 -23.10 11.62 7.45
N ALA A 76 -23.70 12.80 7.23
CA ALA A 76 -25.14 12.91 6.96
C ALA A 76 -25.54 12.15 5.70
N ALA A 77 -24.78 12.29 4.61
CA ALA A 77 -25.01 11.55 3.38
C ALA A 77 -24.90 10.03 3.60
N GLY A 78 -23.89 9.58 4.35
CA GLY A 78 -23.70 8.18 4.71
C GLY A 78 -24.89 7.60 5.49
N ILE A 79 -25.39 8.33 6.49
CA ILE A 79 -26.57 7.91 7.27
C ILE A 79 -27.81 7.77 6.38
N VAL A 80 -28.04 8.73 5.49
CA VAL A 80 -29.19 8.70 4.56
C VAL A 80 -29.10 7.50 3.62
N ILE A 81 -27.96 7.30 2.96
CA ILE A 81 -27.75 6.17 2.04
C ILE A 81 -27.91 4.83 2.78
N PHE A 82 -27.31 4.71 3.96
CA PHE A 82 -27.40 3.51 4.77
C PHE A 82 -28.85 3.22 5.18
N GLY A 83 -29.59 4.23 5.64
CA GLY A 83 -31.00 4.10 6.00
C GLY A 83 -31.87 3.63 4.82
N ILE A 84 -31.69 4.23 3.65
CA ILE A 84 -32.42 3.82 2.43
C ILE A 84 -32.08 2.37 2.08
N THR A 85 -30.80 2.02 2.09
CA THR A 85 -30.33 0.67 1.75
C THR A 85 -30.92 -0.38 2.67
N LEU A 86 -30.95 -0.12 3.98
CA LEU A 86 -31.54 -1.04 4.96
C LEU A 86 -33.05 -1.21 4.76
N THR A 87 -33.77 -0.12 4.50
CA THR A 87 -35.22 -0.18 4.23
C THR A 87 -35.50 -1.03 3.01
N VAL A 88 -34.80 -0.78 1.90
CA VAL A 88 -34.94 -1.56 0.65
C VAL A 88 -34.57 -3.03 0.88
N ALA A 89 -33.47 -3.33 1.57
CA ALA A 89 -33.04 -4.71 1.83
C ALA A 89 -34.03 -5.48 2.72
N LYS A 90 -34.69 -4.80 3.65
CA LYS A 90 -35.75 -5.38 4.49
C LYS A 90 -37.03 -5.63 3.68
N GLU A 91 -37.44 -4.67 2.85
CA GLU A 91 -38.66 -4.79 2.03
C GLU A 91 -38.51 -5.79 0.88
N SER A 92 -37.31 -5.89 0.30
CA SER A 92 -37.01 -6.86 -0.75
C SER A 92 -36.89 -8.30 -0.24
N GLY A 93 -36.96 -8.52 1.09
CA GLY A 93 -36.78 -9.83 1.72
C GLY A 93 -35.33 -10.35 1.68
N LEU A 94 -34.35 -9.50 1.35
CA LEU A 94 -32.93 -9.89 1.33
C LEU A 94 -32.43 -10.17 2.75
N ILE A 95 -32.93 -9.41 3.74
CA ILE A 95 -32.57 -9.56 5.14
C ILE A 95 -33.82 -9.95 5.94
N TYR A 96 -33.82 -11.17 6.49
CA TYR A 96 -34.85 -11.65 7.41
C TYR A 96 -34.28 -11.76 8.82
N LEU A 97 -34.73 -10.89 9.72
CA LEU A 97 -34.16 -10.77 11.08
C LEU A 97 -34.80 -11.72 12.11
N ASN A 98 -35.73 -12.58 11.70
CA ASN A 98 -36.44 -13.55 12.55
C ASN A 98 -36.82 -12.99 13.94
N TYR A 99 -37.45 -11.81 13.95
CA TYR A 99 -37.59 -11.00 15.15
C TYR A 99 -38.66 -11.53 16.13
N ASN A 100 -39.55 -12.40 15.65
CA ASN A 100 -40.66 -12.91 16.43
C ASN A 100 -40.47 -14.42 16.69
N PRO A 101 -40.80 -14.90 17.91
CA PRO A 101 -40.85 -16.33 18.16
C PRO A 101 -41.88 -17.01 17.22
N PRO A 102 -41.63 -18.26 16.81
CA PRO A 102 -42.55 -18.98 15.95
C PRO A 102 -43.92 -19.07 16.63
N LYS A 103 -45.00 -18.85 15.86
CA LYS A 103 -46.37 -18.98 16.37
C LYS A 103 -46.56 -20.42 16.88
N SER A 104 -47.23 -20.57 18.02
CA SER A 104 -47.60 -21.89 18.55
C SER A 104 -48.47 -22.63 17.54
N LEU A 105 -48.31 -23.95 17.50
CA LEU A 105 -49.19 -24.85 16.76
C LEU A 105 -50.47 -25.00 17.59
N ASP A 106 -51.43 -24.12 17.34
CA ASP A 106 -52.82 -24.28 17.77
C ASP A 106 -53.59 -25.12 16.73
#